data_AF-A0A1I2VZN6-F1
#
_entry.id   AF-A0A1I2VZN6-F1
#
_cell.length_a   1.000
_cell.length_b   1.000
_cell.length_c   1.000
_cell.angle_alpha   90.00
_cell.angle_beta   90.00
_cell.angle_gamma   90.00
#
_symmetry.space_group_name_H-M   'P 1'
#
loop_
_entity.id
_entity.type
_entity.pdbx_description
1 polymer ?
#
loop_
_entity_poly.entity_id
_entity_poly.type
_entity_poly.pdbx_seq_one_letter_code
_entity_poly.pdbx_strand_id
1 'polypeptide(L)'
;MARIDGNKAANENLIVAAKFAAAAALKANRVAKTEIKTKIFTDEDMLPIAELLGIIGEGNAFVQGDGACIKKAYEKGTPVVGLLIGANTVSSDLNWNCGACGFDTCAEFNKYSKGHRSPGIFYVGPSCNWKYFDLAMAVCWAAAALAQMNIENRVQDSVGFAAFNLGYLEGCNTITGIAIGPATDYYYYDRPELKHSFDFKEHEEFISNCLPQFYQSFCGGGHPVVKSKPDFFMEPKCFKPISDKEFAAQQQNILSRVVEFIEKEKSKAQ
;
A
#
# COMPACT_ATOMS: atom_id res chain seq x y z
N MET A 1 -42.51 -14.50 -16.35
CA MET A 1 -41.78 -13.89 -15.22
C MET A 1 -40.50 -14.68 -15.02
N ALA A 2 -39.33 -14.07 -15.23
CA ALA A 2 -38.07 -14.73 -14.90
C ALA A 2 -37.97 -14.89 -13.38
N ARG A 3 -37.78 -16.11 -12.89
CA ARG A 3 -37.43 -16.40 -11.49
C ARG A 3 -35.91 -16.42 -11.42
N ILE A 4 -35.31 -15.42 -10.79
CA ILE A 4 -33.85 -15.27 -10.68
C ILE A 4 -33.43 -15.75 -9.29
N ASP A 5 -32.38 -16.58 -9.22
CA ASP A 5 -31.76 -17.00 -7.97
C ASP A 5 -30.90 -15.85 -7.42
N GLY A 6 -31.31 -15.27 -6.29
CA GLY A 6 -30.63 -14.13 -5.67
C GLY A 6 -29.18 -14.41 -5.26
N ASN A 7 -28.84 -15.66 -4.90
CA ASN A 7 -27.48 -16.02 -4.50
C ASN A 7 -26.52 -16.04 -5.69
N LYS A 8 -27.03 -16.43 -6.87
CA LYS A 8 -26.28 -16.36 -8.13
C LYS A 8 -26.19 -14.92 -8.64
N ALA A 9 -27.32 -14.21 -8.62
CA ALA A 9 -27.40 -12.82 -9.08
C ALA A 9 -26.51 -11.87 -8.27
N ALA A 10 -26.33 -12.10 -6.96
CA ALA A 10 -25.43 -11.30 -6.14
C ALA A 10 -23.98 -11.31 -6.66
N ASN A 11 -23.52 -12.47 -7.12
CA ASN A 11 -22.18 -12.67 -7.67
C ASN A 11 -22.06 -12.19 -9.13
N GLU A 12 -23.14 -12.29 -9.91
CA GLU A 12 -23.21 -11.69 -11.26
C GLU A 12 -23.14 -10.16 -11.22
N ASN A 13 -23.54 -9.55 -10.11
CA ASN A 13 -23.60 -8.09 -9.96
C ASN A 13 -22.23 -7.43 -9.67
N LEU A 14 -21.16 -8.21 -9.45
CA LEU A 14 -19.84 -7.67 -9.10
C LEU A 14 -19.24 -6.79 -10.20
N ILE A 15 -19.47 -7.11 -11.47
CA ILE A 15 -19.03 -6.29 -12.60
C ILE A 15 -19.78 -4.95 -12.63
N VAL A 16 -21.07 -4.94 -12.28
CA VAL A 16 -21.87 -3.71 -12.19
C VAL A 16 -21.37 -2.85 -11.02
N ALA A 17 -21.06 -3.47 -9.88
CA ALA A 17 -20.45 -2.79 -8.74
C ALA A 17 -19.08 -2.18 -9.11
N ALA A 18 -18.23 -2.92 -9.84
CA ALA A 18 -16.94 -2.43 -10.31
C ALA A 18 -17.09 -1.23 -11.27
N LYS A 19 -18.09 -1.24 -12.17
CA LYS A 19 -18.41 -0.10 -13.04
C LYS A 19 -18.84 1.13 -12.24
N PHE A 20 -19.66 0.93 -11.20
CA PHE A 20 -20.07 2.03 -10.32
C PHE A 20 -18.89 2.60 -9.53
N ALA A 21 -18.02 1.73 -9.01
CA ALA A 21 -16.79 2.11 -8.33
C ALA A 21 -15.82 2.88 -9.25
N ALA A 22 -15.67 2.45 -10.51
CA ALA A 22 -14.87 3.18 -11.50
C ALA A 22 -15.47 4.58 -11.77
N ALA A 23 -16.79 4.70 -11.90
CA ALA A 23 -17.45 6.00 -12.03
C ALA A 23 -17.21 6.89 -10.80
N ALA A 24 -17.26 6.32 -9.58
CA ALA A 24 -16.97 7.03 -8.35
C ALA A 24 -15.52 7.54 -8.30
N ALA A 25 -14.54 6.71 -8.70
CA ALA A 25 -13.13 7.12 -8.81
C ALA A 25 -12.93 8.29 -9.77
N LEU A 26 -13.51 8.22 -10.97
CA LEU A 26 -13.39 9.28 -11.99
C LEU A 26 -14.07 10.59 -11.56
N LYS A 27 -15.18 10.48 -10.80
CA LYS A 27 -15.93 11.62 -10.27
C LYS A 27 -15.30 12.24 -9.02
N ALA A 28 -14.41 11.53 -8.34
CA ALA A 28 -13.84 11.96 -7.06
C ALA A 28 -13.41 13.43 -7.07
N ASN A 29 -13.65 14.11 -5.95
CA ASN A 29 -13.22 15.49 -5.80
C ASN A 29 -11.69 15.54 -5.93
N ARG A 30 -11.18 16.45 -6.76
CA ARG A 30 -9.75 16.55 -7.08
C ARG A 30 -9.28 17.97 -6.94
N VAL A 31 -8.15 18.14 -6.25
CA VAL A 31 -7.53 19.43 -5.96
C VAL A 31 -6.49 19.75 -7.04
N ALA A 32 -5.63 18.80 -7.38
CA ALA A 32 -4.62 18.95 -8.43
C ALA A 32 -5.17 18.70 -9.85
N LYS A 33 -6.45 18.32 -9.97
CA LYS A 33 -7.09 17.89 -11.23
C LYS A 33 -6.32 16.77 -11.93
N THR A 34 -5.73 15.89 -11.14
CA THR A 34 -4.92 14.78 -11.63
C THR A 34 -5.75 13.88 -12.55
N GLU A 35 -5.17 13.49 -13.68
CA GLU A 35 -5.79 12.51 -14.58
C GLU A 35 -5.80 11.15 -13.90
N ILE A 36 -7.00 10.62 -13.65
CA ILE A 36 -7.22 9.29 -13.09
C ILE A 36 -7.61 8.36 -14.24
N LYS A 37 -6.92 7.21 -14.32
CA LYS A 37 -7.26 6.13 -15.25
C LYS A 37 -7.75 4.93 -14.46
N THR A 38 -8.72 4.22 -15.00
CA THR A 38 -9.30 3.03 -14.36
C THR A 38 -9.38 1.86 -15.34
N LYS A 39 -9.24 0.62 -14.85
CA LYS A 39 -9.48 -0.58 -15.65
C LYS A 39 -10.05 -1.70 -14.79
N ILE A 40 -11.07 -2.39 -15.28
CA ILE A 40 -11.71 -3.51 -14.60
C ILE A 40 -11.14 -4.81 -15.19
N PHE A 41 -10.92 -5.79 -14.32
CA PHE A 41 -10.41 -7.13 -14.63
C PHE A 41 -11.38 -8.17 -14.06
N THR A 42 -11.55 -9.27 -14.77
CA THR A 42 -12.43 -10.37 -14.36
C THR A 42 -11.77 -11.70 -14.58
N ASP A 43 -11.89 -12.59 -13.60
CA ASP A 43 -11.58 -14.01 -13.67
C ASP A 43 -10.21 -14.30 -14.31
N GLU A 44 -10.18 -14.79 -15.55
CA GLU A 44 -8.95 -15.11 -16.28
C GLU A 44 -7.97 -13.93 -16.39
N ASP A 45 -8.49 -12.70 -16.50
CA ASP A 45 -7.68 -11.49 -16.59
C ASP A 45 -6.87 -11.22 -15.30
N MET A 46 -7.27 -11.80 -14.17
CA MET A 46 -6.59 -11.68 -12.89
C MET A 46 -5.46 -12.71 -12.70
N LEU A 47 -5.38 -13.75 -13.54
CA LEU A 47 -4.38 -14.81 -13.41
C LEU A 47 -2.93 -14.33 -13.67
N PRO A 48 -2.64 -13.51 -14.70
CA PRO A 48 -1.29 -12.98 -14.88
C PRO A 48 -0.84 -12.10 -13.71
N ILE A 49 -1.77 -11.34 -13.11
CA ILE A 49 -1.53 -10.55 -11.90
C ILE A 49 -1.19 -11.48 -10.73
N ALA A 50 -1.98 -12.54 -10.53
CA ALA A 50 -1.76 -13.51 -9.45
C ALA A 50 -0.41 -14.25 -9.58
N GLU A 51 -0.01 -14.60 -10.81
CA GLU A 51 1.28 -15.23 -11.08
C GLU A 51 2.44 -14.30 -10.69
N LEU A 52 2.39 -13.04 -11.11
CA LEU A 52 3.41 -12.05 -10.77
C LEU A 52 3.44 -11.76 -9.25
N LEU A 53 2.28 -11.71 -8.58
CA LEU A 53 2.20 -11.62 -7.13
C LEU A 53 2.84 -12.83 -6.43
N GLY A 54 2.75 -14.02 -7.01
CA GLY A 54 3.44 -15.21 -6.51
C GLY A 54 4.96 -15.03 -6.49
N ILE A 55 5.53 -14.50 -7.58
CA ILE A 55 6.96 -14.23 -7.71
C ILE A 55 7.41 -13.15 -6.73
N ILE A 56 6.70 -12.01 -6.67
CA ILE A 56 7.02 -10.92 -5.72
C ILE A 56 6.84 -11.41 -4.27
N GLY A 57 5.89 -12.32 -4.07
CA GLY A 57 5.57 -12.94 -2.80
C GLY A 57 6.70 -13.75 -2.18
N GLU A 58 7.70 -14.20 -2.95
CA GLU A 58 8.88 -14.88 -2.43
C GLU A 58 9.64 -14.05 -1.39
N GLY A 59 9.60 -12.71 -1.52
CA GLY A 59 10.20 -11.77 -0.56
C GLY A 59 9.19 -11.13 0.39
N ASN A 60 7.89 -11.39 0.24
CA ASN A 60 6.83 -10.75 1.03
C ASN A 60 5.58 -11.64 1.10
N ALA A 61 5.39 -12.28 2.24
CA ALA A 61 4.31 -13.23 2.42
C ALA A 61 2.88 -12.61 2.36
N PHE A 62 2.71 -11.30 2.57
CA PHE A 62 1.41 -10.65 2.34
C PHE A 62 1.05 -10.65 0.86
N VAL A 63 2.04 -10.36 0.01
CA VAL A 63 1.91 -10.36 -1.45
C VAL A 63 1.72 -11.79 -1.96
N GLN A 64 2.45 -12.76 -1.39
CA GLN A 64 2.25 -14.18 -1.68
C GLN A 64 0.81 -14.60 -1.41
N GLY A 65 0.25 -14.16 -0.28
CA GLY A 65 -1.14 -14.44 0.07
C GLY A 65 -2.14 -13.78 -0.88
N ASP A 66 -1.83 -12.63 -1.47
CA ASP A 66 -2.71 -11.96 -2.44
C ASP A 66 -2.83 -12.81 -3.71
N GLY A 67 -1.69 -13.22 -4.27
CA GLY A 67 -1.65 -14.08 -5.46
C GLY A 67 -2.30 -15.45 -5.22
N ALA A 68 -2.01 -16.08 -4.09
CA ALA A 68 -2.59 -17.38 -3.74
C ALA A 68 -4.11 -17.31 -3.55
N CYS A 69 -4.63 -16.23 -2.94
CA CYS A 69 -6.07 -16.04 -2.78
C CYS A 69 -6.78 -15.91 -4.14
N ILE A 70 -6.24 -15.08 -5.05
CA ILE A 70 -6.79 -14.92 -6.41
C ILE A 70 -6.83 -16.25 -7.15
N LYS A 71 -5.70 -16.97 -7.19
CA LYS A 71 -5.58 -18.23 -7.92
C LYS A 71 -6.54 -19.30 -7.40
N LYS A 72 -6.58 -19.51 -6.08
CA LYS A 72 -7.45 -20.50 -5.45
C LYS A 72 -8.94 -20.13 -5.55
N ALA A 73 -9.29 -18.84 -5.52
CA ALA A 73 -10.66 -18.38 -5.74
C ALA A 73 -11.14 -18.76 -7.15
N TYR A 74 -10.31 -18.47 -8.16
CA TYR A 74 -10.58 -18.83 -9.56
C TYR A 74 -10.72 -20.34 -9.75
N GLU A 75 -9.81 -21.15 -9.19
CA GLU A 75 -9.86 -22.62 -9.26
C GLU A 75 -11.15 -23.21 -8.65
N LYS A 76 -11.71 -22.56 -7.63
CA LYS A 76 -12.97 -22.95 -6.99
C LYS A 76 -14.23 -22.45 -7.73
N GLY A 77 -14.07 -21.69 -8.81
CA GLY A 77 -15.18 -21.03 -9.51
C GLY A 77 -15.81 -19.88 -8.71
N THR A 78 -15.07 -19.32 -7.75
CA THR A 78 -15.48 -18.10 -7.06
C THR A 78 -15.11 -16.90 -7.93
N PRO A 79 -16.05 -15.97 -8.24
CA PRO A 79 -15.75 -14.83 -9.08
C PRO A 79 -14.59 -14.01 -8.55
N VAL A 80 -13.69 -13.60 -9.43
CA VAL A 80 -12.58 -12.72 -9.10
C VAL A 80 -12.73 -11.45 -9.92
N VAL A 81 -13.05 -10.34 -9.27
CA VAL A 81 -13.16 -9.04 -9.93
C VAL A 81 -12.13 -8.08 -9.35
N GLY A 82 -11.44 -7.34 -10.21
CA GLY A 82 -10.46 -6.33 -9.82
C GLY A 82 -10.76 -4.98 -10.47
N LEU A 83 -10.55 -3.89 -9.74
CA LEU A 83 -10.54 -2.54 -10.28
C LEU A 83 -9.17 -1.91 -10.07
N LEU A 84 -8.47 -1.60 -11.14
CA LEU A 84 -7.26 -0.79 -11.11
C LEU A 84 -7.61 0.68 -11.20
N ILE A 85 -6.92 1.51 -10.41
CA ILE A 85 -7.00 2.96 -10.42
C ILE A 85 -5.57 3.49 -10.40
N GLY A 86 -5.22 4.36 -11.36
CA GLY A 86 -3.85 4.84 -11.51
C GLY A 86 -3.76 6.29 -11.94
N ALA A 87 -2.61 6.90 -11.69
CA ALA A 87 -2.31 8.28 -12.05
C ALA A 87 -0.81 8.48 -12.35
N ASN A 88 -0.49 9.61 -13.00
CA ASN A 88 0.87 10.10 -13.13
C ASN A 88 1.18 11.12 -12.04
N THR A 89 2.06 10.77 -11.12
CA THR A 89 2.46 11.58 -9.96
C THR A 89 3.93 12.01 -10.01
N VAL A 90 4.74 11.50 -10.92
CA VAL A 90 6.19 11.83 -11.03
C VAL A 90 6.47 13.24 -11.56
N SER A 91 5.45 14.04 -11.81
CA SER A 91 5.62 15.44 -12.23
C SER A 91 4.50 16.32 -11.67
N SER A 92 4.82 17.59 -11.45
CA SER A 92 3.88 18.62 -11.02
C SER A 92 3.75 19.69 -12.08
N ASP A 93 2.55 19.89 -12.58
CA ASP A 93 2.11 20.96 -13.48
C ASP A 93 1.35 22.08 -12.73
N LEU A 94 1.28 21.97 -11.40
CA LEU A 94 0.48 22.87 -10.56
C LEU A 94 1.12 24.26 -10.42
N ASN A 95 2.45 24.33 -10.46
CA ASN A 95 3.23 25.56 -10.23
C ASN A 95 2.92 26.27 -8.90
N TRP A 96 2.44 25.53 -7.89
CA TRP A 96 2.11 26.09 -6.57
C TRP A 96 3.34 26.30 -5.68
N ASN A 97 4.48 25.66 -6.01
CA ASN A 97 5.73 25.79 -5.25
C ASN A 97 5.53 25.59 -3.73
N CYS A 98 4.67 24.63 -3.39
CA CYS A 98 4.16 24.45 -2.03
C CYS A 98 5.12 23.73 -1.06
N GLY A 99 6.27 23.26 -1.52
CA GLY A 99 7.23 22.53 -0.67
C GLY A 99 6.85 21.09 -0.29
N ALA A 100 5.62 20.63 -0.54
CA ALA A 100 5.12 19.36 -0.01
C ALA A 100 5.95 18.12 -0.42
N CYS A 101 6.52 18.14 -1.63
CA CYS A 101 7.39 17.08 -2.14
C CYS A 101 8.87 17.23 -1.73
N GLY A 102 9.20 18.21 -0.88
CA GLY A 102 10.55 18.48 -0.40
C GLY A 102 11.39 19.41 -1.28
N PHE A 103 10.81 20.02 -2.32
CA PHE A 103 11.47 20.99 -3.20
C PHE A 103 10.78 22.35 -3.13
N ASP A 104 11.56 23.44 -3.19
CA ASP A 104 11.05 24.81 -3.14
C ASP A 104 10.16 25.12 -4.33
N THR A 105 10.49 24.62 -5.52
CA THR A 105 9.68 24.81 -6.73
C THR A 105 9.26 23.51 -7.40
N CYS A 106 8.10 23.55 -8.07
CA CYS A 106 7.65 22.45 -8.93
C CYS A 106 8.62 22.19 -10.09
N ALA A 107 9.31 23.24 -10.58
CA ALA A 107 10.31 23.11 -11.62
C ALA A 107 11.53 22.30 -11.16
N GLU A 108 12.03 22.54 -9.95
CA GLU A 108 13.12 21.75 -9.36
C GLU A 108 12.71 20.31 -9.12
N PHE A 109 11.52 20.08 -8.54
CA PHE A 109 10.97 18.73 -8.40
C PHE A 109 10.90 18.01 -9.74
N ASN A 110 10.37 18.66 -10.78
CA ASN A 110 10.24 18.07 -12.11
C ASN A 110 11.61 17.74 -12.73
N LYS A 111 12.59 18.62 -12.56
CA LYS A 111 13.96 18.41 -13.04
C LYS A 111 14.60 17.23 -12.31
N TYR A 112 14.48 17.18 -10.99
CA TYR A 112 15.02 16.09 -10.18
C TYR A 112 14.35 14.75 -10.53
N SER A 113 13.01 14.72 -10.52
CA SER A 113 12.21 13.54 -10.79
C SER A 113 12.56 12.89 -12.14
N LYS A 114 12.83 13.67 -13.21
CA LYS A 114 13.23 13.11 -14.51
C LYS A 114 14.48 12.21 -14.44
N GLY A 115 15.44 12.51 -13.57
CA GLY A 115 16.70 11.78 -13.45
C GLY A 115 16.79 10.82 -12.26
N HIS A 116 15.83 10.85 -11.33
CA HIS A 116 15.92 10.14 -10.05
C HIS A 116 14.69 9.27 -9.78
N ARG A 117 14.04 8.77 -10.83
CA ARG A 117 12.94 7.83 -10.67
C ARG A 117 13.47 6.51 -10.13
N SER A 118 12.90 6.06 -9.02
CA SER A 118 13.16 4.73 -8.47
C SER A 118 11.87 3.93 -8.52
N PRO A 119 11.85 2.74 -9.12
CA PRO A 119 10.65 1.92 -9.19
C PRO A 119 10.22 1.33 -7.83
N GLY A 120 11.04 1.47 -6.78
CA GLY A 120 10.76 0.91 -5.47
C GLY A 120 10.38 -0.58 -5.55
N ILE A 121 9.70 -1.08 -4.51
CA ILE A 121 9.03 -2.39 -4.57
C ILE A 121 7.57 -2.26 -5.01
N PHE A 122 6.91 -1.11 -4.75
CA PHE A 122 5.47 -0.95 -5.02
C PHE A 122 5.12 0.32 -5.80
N TYR A 123 5.95 1.36 -5.74
CA TYR A 123 5.65 2.64 -6.37
C TYR A 123 6.88 3.31 -6.94
N VAL A 124 6.68 3.95 -8.10
CA VAL A 124 7.70 4.81 -8.70
C VAL A 124 7.66 6.18 -8.03
N GLY A 125 8.74 6.54 -7.36
CA GLY A 125 8.96 7.87 -6.77
C GLY A 125 10.15 8.60 -7.41
N PRO A 126 10.36 9.89 -7.11
CA PRO A 126 9.58 10.73 -6.20
C PRO A 126 8.25 11.22 -6.82
N SER A 127 7.28 11.59 -5.97
CA SER A 127 5.92 11.94 -6.37
C SER A 127 5.52 13.34 -5.91
N CYS A 128 4.67 14.01 -6.69
CA CYS A 128 3.94 15.19 -6.25
C CYS A 128 2.84 14.77 -5.26
N ASN A 129 2.91 15.25 -4.01
CA ASN A 129 1.95 14.89 -2.96
C ASN A 129 0.51 15.23 -3.34
N TRP A 130 0.26 16.36 -4.02
CA TRP A 130 -1.09 16.74 -4.42
C TRP A 130 -1.68 15.83 -5.49
N LYS A 131 -0.86 15.36 -6.44
CA LYS A 131 -1.32 14.38 -7.43
C LYS A 131 -1.55 13.01 -6.81
N TYR A 132 -0.70 12.61 -5.87
CA TYR A 132 -0.90 11.40 -5.10
C TYR A 132 -2.16 11.48 -4.22
N PHE A 133 -2.45 12.66 -3.65
CA PHE A 133 -3.65 12.91 -2.86
C PHE A 133 -4.92 12.75 -3.71
N ASP A 134 -4.94 13.29 -4.93
CA ASP A 134 -6.05 13.06 -5.88
C ASP A 134 -6.25 11.57 -6.20
N LEU A 135 -5.16 10.81 -6.42
CA LEU A 135 -5.22 9.36 -6.63
C LEU A 135 -5.80 8.64 -5.41
N ALA A 136 -5.31 8.97 -4.20
CA ALA A 136 -5.80 8.39 -2.96
C ALA A 136 -7.30 8.68 -2.75
N MET A 137 -7.75 9.90 -3.04
CA MET A 137 -9.18 10.23 -3.00
C MET A 137 -9.98 9.40 -4.01
N ALA A 138 -9.48 9.20 -5.23
CA ALA A 138 -10.15 8.36 -6.22
C ALA A 138 -10.30 6.91 -5.76
N VAL A 139 -9.25 6.34 -5.15
CA VAL A 139 -9.27 4.99 -4.56
C VAL A 139 -10.28 4.91 -3.42
N CYS A 140 -10.26 5.86 -2.48
CA CYS A 140 -11.22 5.89 -1.37
C CYS A 140 -12.67 6.04 -1.83
N TRP A 141 -12.93 6.83 -2.88
CA TRP A 141 -14.28 7.00 -3.44
C TRP A 141 -14.79 5.71 -4.09
N ALA A 142 -13.94 4.98 -4.81
CA ALA A 142 -14.29 3.67 -5.35
C ALA A 142 -14.59 2.65 -4.25
N ALA A 143 -13.71 2.54 -3.24
CA ALA A 143 -13.91 1.63 -2.11
C ALA A 143 -15.18 1.97 -1.32
N ALA A 144 -15.45 3.27 -1.08
CA ALA A 144 -16.67 3.71 -0.40
C ALA A 144 -17.93 3.40 -1.22
N ALA A 145 -17.88 3.52 -2.55
CA ALA A 145 -19.00 3.16 -3.42
C ALA A 145 -19.32 1.67 -3.36
N LEU A 146 -18.30 0.80 -3.33
CA LEU A 146 -18.47 -0.65 -3.13
C LEU A 146 -19.05 -0.95 -1.75
N ALA A 147 -18.52 -0.31 -0.71
CA ALA A 147 -19.01 -0.47 0.65
C ALA A 147 -20.48 -0.04 0.81
N GLN A 148 -20.90 1.04 0.15
CA GLN A 148 -22.31 1.47 0.12
C GLN A 148 -23.25 0.46 -0.53
N MET A 149 -22.73 -0.41 -1.39
CA MET A 149 -23.46 -1.51 -2.02
C MET A 149 -23.38 -2.81 -1.19
N ASN A 150 -22.74 -2.78 -0.02
CA ASN A 150 -22.40 -3.96 0.79
C ASN A 150 -21.59 -5.00 -0.01
N ILE A 151 -20.72 -4.55 -0.92
CA ILE A 151 -19.81 -5.41 -1.67
C ILE A 151 -18.47 -5.46 -0.95
N GLU A 152 -18.05 -6.67 -0.60
CA GLU A 152 -16.74 -6.95 -0.04
C GLU A 152 -15.65 -6.45 -0.98
N ASN A 153 -14.73 -5.64 -0.45
CA ASN A 153 -13.66 -5.06 -1.25
C ASN A 153 -12.42 -4.78 -0.41
N ARG A 154 -11.25 -4.88 -1.05
CA ARG A 154 -9.98 -4.60 -0.40
C ARG A 154 -9.05 -3.83 -1.34
N VAL A 155 -8.57 -2.68 -0.85
CA VAL A 155 -7.50 -1.92 -1.50
C VAL A 155 -6.18 -2.68 -1.36
N GLN A 156 -5.48 -2.91 -2.47
CA GLN A 156 -4.26 -3.69 -2.58
C GLN A 156 -3.25 -2.99 -3.49
N ASP A 157 -2.18 -2.49 -2.89
CA ASP A 157 -1.07 -1.88 -3.62
C ASP A 157 -0.21 -2.92 -4.33
N SER A 158 -0.16 -4.14 -3.80
CA SER A 158 0.47 -5.31 -4.41
C SER A 158 -0.12 -5.61 -5.79
N VAL A 159 -1.45 -5.71 -5.88
CA VAL A 159 -2.18 -5.90 -7.15
C VAL A 159 -1.90 -4.75 -8.11
N GLY A 160 -1.91 -3.51 -7.60
CA GLY A 160 -1.59 -2.34 -8.41
C GLY A 160 -0.17 -2.35 -8.97
N PHE A 161 0.82 -2.74 -8.16
CA PHE A 161 2.21 -2.89 -8.58
C PHE A 161 2.40 -4.01 -9.59
N ALA A 162 1.80 -5.18 -9.35
CA ALA A 162 1.82 -6.28 -10.32
C ALA A 162 1.23 -5.82 -11.67
N ALA A 163 0.09 -5.14 -11.64
CA ALA A 163 -0.53 -4.61 -12.84
C ALA A 163 0.32 -3.54 -13.57
N PHE A 164 1.02 -2.68 -12.83
CA PHE A 164 1.95 -1.71 -13.39
C PHE A 164 3.07 -2.38 -14.19
N ASN A 165 3.68 -3.44 -13.63
CA ASN A 165 4.76 -4.17 -14.30
C ASN A 165 4.28 -4.98 -15.51
N LEU A 166 3.00 -5.35 -15.55
CA LEU A 166 2.35 -5.97 -16.71
C LEU A 166 1.96 -4.94 -17.80
N GLY A 167 2.25 -3.65 -17.62
CA GLY A 167 2.00 -2.61 -18.61
C GLY A 167 0.57 -2.09 -18.63
N TYR A 168 -0.23 -2.35 -17.59
CA TYR A 168 -1.58 -1.79 -17.51
C TYR A 168 -1.58 -0.32 -17.12
N LEU A 169 -2.64 0.40 -17.55
CA LEU A 169 -2.80 1.86 -17.37
C LEU A 169 -1.59 2.67 -17.85
N GLU A 170 -1.23 2.51 -19.12
CA GLU A 170 -0.11 3.22 -19.74
C GLU A 170 -0.10 4.73 -19.41
N GLY A 171 1.08 5.23 -19.04
CA GLY A 171 1.30 6.62 -18.61
C GLY A 171 1.08 6.86 -17.12
N CYS A 172 0.52 5.92 -16.37
CA CYS A 172 0.51 5.94 -14.91
C CYS A 172 1.83 5.38 -14.36
N ASN A 173 2.32 5.96 -13.26
CA ASN A 173 3.49 5.44 -12.51
C ASN A 173 3.12 4.92 -11.11
N THR A 174 1.88 5.12 -10.72
CA THR A 174 1.29 4.65 -9.48
C THR A 174 -0.07 4.08 -9.82
N ILE A 175 -0.26 2.81 -9.49
CA ILE A 175 -1.51 2.07 -9.69
C ILE A 175 -1.83 1.37 -8.38
N THR A 176 -3.09 1.42 -8.00
CA THR A 176 -3.64 0.69 -6.86
C THR A 176 -4.76 -0.21 -7.36
N GLY A 177 -4.77 -1.46 -6.89
CA GLY A 177 -5.85 -2.40 -7.16
C GLY A 177 -6.90 -2.36 -6.05
N ILE A 178 -8.15 -2.63 -6.41
CA ILE A 178 -9.22 -2.96 -5.48
C ILE A 178 -9.72 -4.35 -5.88
N ALA A 179 -9.50 -5.33 -5.02
CA ALA A 179 -10.14 -6.63 -5.12
C ALA A 179 -11.62 -6.48 -4.77
N ILE A 180 -12.51 -7.04 -5.60
CA ILE A 180 -13.97 -6.93 -5.49
C ILE A 180 -14.53 -8.34 -5.43
N GLY A 181 -15.13 -8.66 -4.29
CA GLY A 181 -15.23 -10.05 -3.83
C GLY A 181 -16.63 -10.60 -3.95
N PRO A 182 -16.77 -11.93 -3.84
CA PRO A 182 -18.08 -12.55 -3.73
C PRO A 182 -18.83 -11.94 -2.53
N ALA A 183 -20.17 -11.97 -2.59
CA ALA A 183 -21.04 -11.42 -1.56
C ALA A 183 -21.00 -12.25 -0.26
N THR A 184 -19.87 -12.21 0.44
CA THR A 184 -19.59 -12.87 1.72
C THR A 184 -18.72 -11.96 2.58
N ASP A 185 -18.84 -12.13 3.90
CA ASP A 185 -18.14 -11.27 4.86
C ASP A 185 -16.63 -11.49 4.82
N TYR A 186 -15.86 -10.39 4.84
CA TYR A 186 -14.40 -10.35 5.00
C TYR A 186 -13.58 -11.23 4.04
N TYR A 187 -14.08 -11.59 2.86
CA TYR A 187 -13.43 -12.56 1.97
C TYR A 187 -11.93 -12.29 1.73
N TYR A 188 -11.57 -11.04 1.39
CA TYR A 188 -10.17 -10.67 1.13
C TYR A 188 -9.38 -10.31 2.39
N TYR A 189 -10.04 -10.17 3.53
CA TYR A 189 -9.41 -9.98 4.84
C TYR A 189 -9.07 -11.33 5.48
N ASP A 190 -10.05 -12.23 5.56
CA ASP A 190 -9.96 -13.56 6.16
C ASP A 190 -9.19 -14.55 5.28
N ARG A 191 -9.24 -14.37 3.96
CA ARG A 191 -8.55 -15.21 2.97
C ARG A 191 -8.75 -16.71 3.23
N PRO A 192 -9.99 -17.21 3.16
CA PRO A 192 -10.30 -18.62 3.48
C PRO A 192 -9.46 -19.62 2.65
N GLU A 193 -8.97 -19.20 1.48
CA GLU A 193 -8.04 -19.92 0.61
C GLU A 193 -6.68 -20.24 1.26
N LEU A 194 -6.25 -19.44 2.25
CA LEU A 194 -4.98 -19.63 2.95
C LEU A 194 -5.09 -20.58 4.15
N LYS A 195 -6.30 -21.01 4.51
CA LYS A 195 -6.49 -21.97 5.61
C LYS A 195 -5.70 -23.25 5.31
N HIS A 196 -4.86 -23.68 6.26
CA HIS A 196 -3.96 -24.83 6.15
C HIS A 196 -2.87 -24.73 5.05
N SER A 197 -2.53 -23.51 4.60
CA SER A 197 -1.47 -23.32 3.59
C SER A 197 -0.06 -23.21 4.17
N PHE A 198 0.06 -23.22 5.50
CA PHE A 198 1.32 -23.12 6.23
C PHE A 198 1.36 -24.23 7.27
N ASP A 199 2.53 -24.85 7.46
CA ASP A 199 2.77 -25.63 8.68
C ASP A 199 2.90 -24.71 9.91
N PHE A 200 2.80 -25.27 11.12
CA PHE A 200 2.82 -24.47 12.35
C PHE A 200 4.10 -23.64 12.50
N LYS A 201 5.24 -24.21 12.11
CA LYS A 201 6.54 -23.57 12.23
C LYS A 201 6.70 -22.48 11.17
N GLU A 202 6.31 -22.75 9.93
CA GLU A 202 6.23 -21.74 8.87
C GLU A 202 5.33 -20.57 9.26
N HIS A 203 4.18 -20.86 9.88
CA HIS A 203 3.27 -19.83 10.35
C HIS A 203 3.87 -19.02 11.50
N GLU A 204 4.53 -19.66 12.47
CA GLU A 204 5.22 -18.99 13.58
C GLU A 204 6.34 -18.07 13.09
N GLU A 205 7.16 -18.55 12.14
CA GLU A 205 8.20 -17.75 11.48
C GLU A 205 7.59 -16.58 10.69
N PHE A 206 6.50 -16.82 9.97
CA PHE A 206 5.77 -15.81 9.20
C PHE A 206 5.26 -14.67 10.09
N ILE A 207 4.49 -14.97 11.15
CA ILE A 207 3.94 -13.91 12.01
C ILE A 207 5.08 -13.19 12.75
N SER A 208 6.15 -13.90 13.14
CA SER A 208 7.33 -13.28 13.77
C SER A 208 8.05 -12.29 12.85
N ASN A 209 8.18 -12.61 11.56
CA ASN A 209 8.86 -11.76 10.58
C ASN A 209 7.99 -10.60 10.08
N CYS A 210 6.69 -10.84 9.90
CA CYS A 210 5.77 -9.89 9.26
C CYS A 210 5.01 -9.01 10.26
N LEU A 211 4.72 -9.54 11.44
CA LEU A 211 3.91 -8.88 12.47
C LEU A 211 4.57 -8.90 13.85
N PRO A 212 5.87 -8.58 13.93
CA PRO A 212 6.59 -8.65 15.20
C PRO A 212 6.01 -7.79 16.31
N GLN A 213 5.27 -6.74 15.95
CA GLN A 213 4.58 -5.87 16.88
C GLN A 213 3.54 -6.58 17.75
N PHE A 214 3.03 -7.75 17.34
CA PHE A 214 2.14 -8.56 18.18
C PHE A 214 2.89 -9.42 19.19
N TYR A 215 4.18 -9.64 18.97
CA TYR A 215 5.05 -10.44 19.84
C TYR A 215 6.09 -9.61 20.58
N GLN A 216 6.06 -8.30 20.45
CA GLN A 216 6.97 -7.44 21.20
C GLN A 216 6.44 -7.14 22.61
N SER A 217 7.36 -6.90 23.55
CA SER A 217 7.04 -6.26 24.82
C SER A 217 6.67 -4.79 24.59
N PHE A 218 6.09 -4.16 25.59
CA PHE A 218 5.61 -2.78 25.54
C PHE A 218 6.66 -1.78 24.93
N CYS A 219 6.24 -0.99 23.95
CA CYS A 219 7.13 -0.14 23.13
C CYS A 219 7.68 1.13 23.81
N GLY A 220 7.22 1.47 25.02
CA GLY A 220 7.55 2.77 25.66
C GLY A 220 9.01 2.95 26.07
N GLY A 221 9.76 1.85 26.24
CA GLY A 221 11.16 1.87 26.70
C GLY A 221 12.23 2.05 25.61
N GLY A 222 11.84 2.15 24.33
CA GLY A 222 12.79 2.27 23.20
C GLY A 222 13.52 0.97 22.82
N HIS A 223 13.35 -0.10 23.60
CA HIS A 223 13.91 -1.43 23.36
C HIS A 223 12.84 -2.52 23.52
N PRO A 224 11.77 -2.52 22.70
CA PRO A 224 10.74 -3.55 22.78
C PRO A 224 11.33 -4.92 22.41
N VAL A 225 11.34 -5.83 23.37
CA VAL A 225 11.89 -7.20 23.23
C VAL A 225 10.89 -8.05 22.47
N VAL A 226 11.37 -8.77 21.45
CA VAL A 226 10.60 -9.72 20.66
C VAL A 226 10.52 -11.05 21.40
N LYS A 227 9.32 -11.55 21.64
CA LYS A 227 9.05 -12.86 22.22
C LYS A 227 9.22 -13.98 21.18
N SER A 228 10.40 -14.05 20.56
CA SER A 228 10.69 -14.97 19.45
C SER A 228 11.07 -16.39 19.88
N LYS A 229 11.16 -16.67 21.19
CA LYS A 229 11.49 -17.98 21.78
C LYS A 229 10.91 -18.11 23.20
N PRO A 230 10.70 -19.31 23.77
CA PRO A 230 10.13 -19.48 25.11
C PRO A 230 10.90 -18.75 26.23
N ASP A 231 12.23 -18.65 26.08
CA ASP A 231 13.18 -17.99 26.97
C ASP A 231 13.63 -16.61 26.44
N PHE A 232 12.76 -15.88 25.74
CA PHE A 232 13.09 -14.61 25.06
C PHE A 232 13.75 -13.55 25.95
N PHE A 233 13.63 -13.67 27.28
CA PHE A 233 14.23 -12.78 28.26
C PHE A 233 15.71 -13.08 28.57
N MET A 234 16.21 -14.28 28.24
CA MET A 234 17.62 -14.66 28.50
C MET A 234 18.59 -14.08 27.48
N GLU A 235 18.14 -13.88 26.23
CA GLU A 235 18.90 -13.25 25.13
C GLU A 235 17.96 -12.36 24.31
N PRO A 236 17.61 -11.17 24.84
CA PRO A 236 16.54 -10.36 24.28
C PRO A 236 16.93 -9.81 22.89
N LYS A 237 16.16 -10.19 21.87
CA LYS A 237 16.15 -9.50 20.57
C LYS A 237 15.18 -8.34 20.66
N CYS A 238 15.52 -7.17 20.15
CA CYS A 238 14.65 -5.98 20.18
C CYS A 238 14.33 -5.49 18.76
N PHE A 239 13.09 -5.09 18.50
CA PHE A 239 12.81 -4.24 17.35
C PHE A 239 13.33 -2.85 17.67
N LYS A 240 14.47 -2.47 17.10
CA LYS A 240 14.86 -1.06 17.04
C LYS A 240 14.19 -0.47 15.79
N PRO A 241 13.07 0.28 15.89
CA PRO A 241 12.85 1.35 14.94
C PRO A 241 14.02 2.30 15.19
N ILE A 242 14.97 2.36 14.28
CA ILE A 242 16.06 3.34 14.37
C ILE A 242 15.37 4.72 14.47
N SER A 243 15.49 5.57 15.50
CA SER A 243 16.64 5.99 16.34
C SER A 243 16.58 5.69 17.84
N ASP A 244 17.78 5.60 18.42
CA ASP A 244 18.18 5.27 19.78
C ASP A 244 18.09 6.48 20.76
N LYS A 245 17.63 6.31 22.01
CA LYS A 245 17.35 7.43 22.94
C LYS A 245 18.53 7.85 23.83
N GLU A 246 19.51 6.97 24.03
CA GLU A 246 20.80 7.36 24.60
C GLU A 246 21.52 8.29 23.60
N PHE A 247 21.45 7.92 22.32
CA PHE A 247 21.78 8.72 21.14
C PHE A 247 20.95 10.01 21.01
N ALA A 248 19.65 10.01 21.35
CA ALA A 248 18.81 11.22 21.29
C ALA A 248 19.14 12.25 22.40
N ALA A 249 19.42 11.80 23.63
CA ALA A 249 19.87 12.66 24.74
C ALA A 249 21.32 13.14 24.54
N GLN A 250 22.18 12.31 23.94
CA GLN A 250 23.52 12.67 23.47
C GLN A 250 23.45 13.70 22.32
N GLN A 251 22.49 13.58 21.39
CA GLN A 251 22.21 14.56 20.35
C GLN A 251 21.78 15.92 20.90
N GLN A 252 20.84 15.95 21.85
CA GLN A 252 20.39 17.22 22.46
C GLN A 252 21.48 17.91 23.28
N ASN A 253 22.38 17.16 23.94
CA ASN A 253 23.53 17.69 24.66
C ASN A 253 24.65 18.21 23.72
N ILE A 254 24.91 17.51 22.60
CA ILE A 254 25.85 17.94 21.55
C ILE A 254 25.37 19.23 20.87
N LEU A 255 24.07 19.32 20.57
CA LEU A 255 23.48 20.47 19.89
C LEU A 255 23.51 21.75 20.74
N SER A 256 23.26 21.63 22.05
CA SER A 256 23.31 22.78 22.97
C SER A 256 24.73 23.32 23.16
N ARG A 257 25.76 22.46 23.23
CA ARG A 257 27.18 22.89 23.34
C ARG A 257 27.72 23.54 22.06
N VAL A 258 27.20 23.16 20.89
CA VAL A 258 27.56 23.75 19.59
C VAL A 258 27.02 25.18 19.47
N VAL A 259 25.78 25.41 19.94
CA VAL A 259 25.17 26.75 19.95
C VAL A 259 25.97 27.71 20.83
N GLU A 260 26.34 27.29 22.04
CA GLU A 260 27.15 28.10 22.96
C GLU A 260 28.55 28.45 22.42
N PHE A 261 29.20 27.53 21.70
CA PHE A 261 30.52 27.80 21.10
C PHE A 261 30.46 28.82 19.96
N ILE A 262 29.40 28.75 19.13
CA ILE A 262 29.22 29.65 17.99
C ILE A 262 28.95 31.09 18.45
N GLU A 263 28.15 31.28 19.49
CA GLU A 263 27.87 32.60 20.06
C GLU A 263 29.11 33.23 20.71
N LYS A 264 29.97 32.40 21.31
CA LYS A 264 31.23 32.82 21.93
C LYS A 264 32.30 33.25 20.92
N GLU A 265 32.35 32.65 19.73
CA GLU A 265 33.33 33.05 18.71
C GLU A 265 32.88 34.27 17.90
N LYS A 266 31.58 34.43 17.66
CA LYS A 266 31.04 35.63 16.99
C LYS A 266 31.24 36.90 17.81
N SER A 267 31.21 36.79 19.14
CA SER A 267 31.41 37.91 20.06
C SER A 267 32.86 38.36 20.21
N LYS A 268 33.84 37.61 19.69
CA LYS A 268 35.26 38.02 19.67
C LYS A 268 35.66 38.78 18.40
N ALA A 269 34.81 38.77 17.37
CA ALA A 269 35.06 39.42 16.08
C ALA A 269 34.39 40.80 15.95
N GLN A 270 33.71 41.27 17.01
CA GLN A 270 33.26 42.64 17.21
C GLN A 270 34.21 43.36 18.17
#